data_AF-A0A497H1D4-F1
#
_entry.id   AF-A0A497H1D4-F1
#
_cell.length_a   1.000
_cell.length_b   1.000
_cell.length_c   1.000
_cell.angle_alpha   90.00
_cell.angle_beta   90.00
_cell.angle_gamma   90.00
#
_symmetry.space_group_name_H-M   'P 1'
#
loop_
_entity.id
_entity.type
_entity.pdbx_description
1 polymer ?
#
loop_
_entity_poly.entity_id
_entity_poly.type
_entity_poly.pdbx_seq_one_letter_code
_entity_poly.pdbx_strand_id
1 'polypeptide(L)' 'MDAAHYPKMEEKILKYWEEHRIFQKSLEKNRNGKKFVFLEGPPTANGLPHPGHVLTRTMKDVILRYKTMQGYY' A
#
# COMPACT_ATOMS: atom_id res chain seq x y z
N MET A 1 -4.07 -27.25 16.21
CA MET A 1 -4.31 -26.07 15.35
C MET A 1 -2.95 -25.54 14.97
N ASP A 2 -2.53 -25.73 13.71
CA ASP A 2 -1.27 -25.15 13.24
C ASP A 2 -1.33 -23.64 13.38
N ALA A 3 -0.38 -23.06 14.12
CA ALA A 3 -0.26 -21.63 14.23
C ALA A 3 -0.14 -21.02 12.82
N ALA A 4 -1.02 -20.08 12.49
CA ALA A 4 -0.98 -19.42 11.19
C ALA A 4 0.41 -18.77 10.99
N HIS A 5 1.13 -19.23 9.99
CA HIS A 5 2.47 -18.71 9.69
C HIS A 5 2.36 -17.45 8.83
N TYR A 6 2.10 -16.31 9.49
CA TYR A 6 1.82 -15.01 8.86
C TYR A 6 2.91 -14.51 7.91
N PRO A 7 4.23 -14.58 8.22
CA PRO A 7 5.26 -14.04 7.31
C PRO A 7 5.23 -14.69 5.91
N LYS A 8 5.13 -16.03 5.86
CA LYS A 8 5.04 -16.76 4.58
C LYS A 8 3.72 -16.52 3.85
N MET A 9 2.65 -16.21 4.59
CA MET A 9 1.37 -15.81 3.99
C MET A 9 1.48 -14.42 3.35
N GLU A 10 2.11 -13.46 4.04
CA GLU A 10 2.35 -12.12 3.52
C GLU A 10 3.20 -12.14 2.24
N GLU A 11 4.28 -12.94 2.20
CA GLU A 11 5.09 -13.15 1.00
C GLU A 11 4.26 -13.66 -0.19
N LYS A 12 3.36 -14.62 0.05
CA LYS A 12 2.45 -15.14 -0.98
C LYS A 12 1.49 -14.08 -1.49
N ILE A 13 0.93 -13.26 -0.59
CA ILE A 13 0.01 -12.16 -0.94
C ILE A 13 0.74 -11.09 -1.75
N LEU A 14 1.96 -10.70 -1.33
CA LEU A 14 2.78 -9.72 -2.06
C LEU A 14 3.08 -10.20 -3.48
N LYS A 15 3.50 -11.46 -3.63
CA LYS A 15 3.75 -12.07 -4.94
C LYS A 15 2.50 -12.09 -5.81
N TYR A 16 1.36 -12.47 -5.24
CA TYR A 16 0.07 -12.45 -5.95
C TYR A 16 -0.30 -11.02 -6.41
N TRP A 17 -0.12 -10.00 -5.57
CA TRP A 17 -0.41 -8.61 -5.95
C TRP A 17 0.48 -8.12 -7.10
N GLU A 18 1.75 -8.50 -7.10
CA GLU A 18 2.71 -8.15 -8.15
C GLU A 18 2.37 -8.85 -9.48
N GLU A 19 2.25 -10.18 -9.47
CA GLU A 19 1.96 -10.99 -10.67
C GLU A 19 0.65 -10.56 -11.35
N HIS A 20 -0.36 -10.22 -10.55
CA HIS A 20 -1.66 -9.81 -11.07
C HIS A 20 -1.82 -8.30 -11.24
N ARG A 21 -0.76 -7.50 -11.01
CA ARG A 21 -0.77 -6.03 -11.15
C ARG A 21 -1.93 -5.37 -10.39
N ILE A 22 -2.19 -5.84 -9.17
CA ILE A 22 -3.38 -5.46 -8.39
C ILE A 22 -3.42 -3.97 -8.09
N PHE A 23 -2.27 -3.36 -7.79
CA PHE A 23 -2.19 -1.92 -7.56
C PHE A 23 -2.62 -1.13 -8.80
N GLN A 24 -2.11 -1.45 -9.98
CA GLN A 24 -2.45 -0.77 -11.23
C GLN A 24 -3.93 -0.94 -11.57
N LYS A 25 -4.46 -2.16 -11.43
CA LYS A 25 -5.90 -2.43 -11.60
C LYS A 25 -6.77 -1.61 -10.64
N SER A 26 -6.31 -1.40 -9.41
CA SER A 26 -7.03 -0.58 -8.43
C SER A 26 -7.13 0.89 -8.85
N LEU A 27 -6.11 1.43 -9.51
CA LEU A 27 -6.12 2.79 -10.07
C LEU A 27 -6.95 2.87 -11.35
N GLU A 28 -6.78 1.90 -12.26
CA GLU A 28 -7.53 1.82 -13.53
C GLU A 28 -9.05 1.77 -13.28
N LYS A 29 -9.49 1.01 -12.27
CA LYS A 29 -10.89 0.95 -11.84
C LYS A 29 -11.49 2.33 -11.55
N ASN A 30 -10.67 3.26 -11.05
CA ASN A 30 -11.10 4.59 -10.63
C ASN A 30 -10.64 5.69 -11.60
N ARG A 31 -10.17 5.37 -12.82
CA ARG A 31 -9.55 6.34 -13.75
C ARG A 31 -10.38 7.59 -14.05
N ASN A 32 -11.72 7.47 -13.99
CA ASN A 32 -12.67 8.56 -14.23
C ASN A 32 -13.19 9.21 -12.93
N GLY A 33 -12.70 8.77 -11.77
CA GLY A 33 -13.07 9.27 -10.46
C GLY A 33 -12.39 10.61 -10.11
N LYS A 34 -12.82 11.22 -9.01
CA LYS A 34 -12.21 12.44 -8.49
C LYS A 34 -10.78 12.14 -8.00
N LYS A 35 -9.82 12.96 -8.39
CA LYS A 35 -8.42 12.81 -7.95
C LYS A 35 -8.29 13.03 -6.44
N PHE A 36 -7.55 12.15 -5.76
CA PHE A 36 -7.07 12.34 -4.41
C PHE A 36 -5.54 12.29 -4.40
N VAL A 37 -4.89 13.45 -4.29
CA VAL A 37 -3.44 13.56 -4.33
C VAL A 37 -2.90 13.68 -2.91
N PHE A 38 -2.11 12.68 -2.48
CA PHE A 38 -1.37 12.72 -1.22
C PHE A 38 0.08 13.07 -1.50
N LEU A 39 0.59 14.12 -0.86
CA LEU A 39 1.98 14.54 -0.99
C LEU A 39 2.79 13.96 0.17
N GLU A 40 3.75 13.08 -0.15
CA GLU A 40 4.71 12.59 0.82
C GLU A 40 6.01 13.39 0.71
N GLY A 41 6.51 13.88 1.85
CA GLY A 41 7.84 14.50 1.91
C GLY A 41 8.94 13.47 1.58
N PRO A 42 9.92 13.81 0.74
CA PRO A 42 10.94 12.86 0.32
C PRO A 42 11.77 12.39 1.52
N PRO A 43 11.91 11.07 1.75
CA PRO A 43 12.85 10.58 2.76
C PRO A 43 14.28 10.77 2.26
N THR A 44 15.21 11.11 3.16
CA THR A 44 16.65 11.09 2.86
C THR A 44 17.19 9.67 2.98
N ALA A 45 17.93 9.18 1.98
CA ALA A 45 18.47 7.82 1.93
C ALA A 45 19.77 7.61 2.76
N ASN A 46 19.98 8.41 3.82
CA ASN A 46 21.24 8.45 4.58
C ASN A 46 21.31 7.45 5.73
N GLY A 47 20.28 6.63 5.95
CA GLY A 47 20.20 5.68 7.05
C GLY A 47 19.10 4.64 6.87
N LEU A 48 19.14 3.60 7.69
CA LEU A 48 18.12 2.54 7.67
C LEU A 48 16.78 3.05 8.23
N PRO A 49 15.64 2.60 7.68
CA PRO A 49 14.34 2.85 8.28
C PRO A 49 14.25 2.32 9.72
N HIS A 50 13.59 3.08 10.59
CA HIS A 50 13.30 2.69 11.99
C HIS A 50 11.77 2.59 12.19
N PRO A 51 11.26 2.09 13.34
CA PRO A 51 9.81 1.87 13.55
C PRO A 51 8.90 3.08 13.31
N GLY A 52 9.40 4.31 13.49
CA GLY A 52 8.66 5.53 13.15
C GLY A 52 8.38 5.68 11.65
N HIS A 53 9.27 5.17 10.79
CA HIS A 53 9.03 5.08 9.36
C HIS A 53 7.92 4.07 9.05
N VAL A 54 7.87 2.94 9.77
CA VAL A 54 6.81 1.93 9.59
C VAL A 54 5.47 2.55 9.94
N LEU A 55 5.33 3.14 11.13
CA LEU A 55 4.09 3.76 11.58
C LEU A 55 3.57 4.80 10.58
N THR A 56 4.43 5.74 10.18
CA THR A 56 4.01 6.82 9.28
C THR A 56 3.66 6.30 7.89
N ARG A 57 4.39 5.31 7.34
CA ARG A 57 4.05 4.70 6.03
C ARG A 57 2.77 3.88 6.09
N THR A 58 2.54 3.13 7.15
CA THR A 58 1.29 2.37 7.35
C THR A 58 0.08 3.29 7.37
N MET A 59 0.14 4.41 8.12
CA MET A 59 -0.97 5.37 8.16
C MET A 59 -1.26 6.01 6.80
N LYS A 60 -0.22 6.36 6.04
CA LYS A 60 -0.35 6.91 4.68
C LYS A 60 -1.01 5.89 3.74
N ASP A 61 -0.54 4.65 3.74
CA ASP A 61 -1.06 3.57 2.90
C ASP A 61 -2.53 3.25 3.21
N VAL A 62 -2.91 3.20 4.49
CA VAL A 62 -4.31 2.97 4.90
C VAL A 62 -5.25 4.05 4.36
N ILE A 63 -4.85 5.33 4.46
CA ILE A 63 -5.67 6.45 3.94
C ILE A 63 -5.80 6.38 2.42
N LEU A 64 -4.70 6.08 1.72
CA LEU A 64 -4.71 5.94 0.26
C LEU A 64 -5.62 4.79 -0.19
N ARG A 65 -5.52 3.62 0.43
CA ARG A 65 -6.41 2.47 0.15
C ARG A 65 -7.86 2.81 0.42
N TYR A 66 -8.16 3.46 1.54
CA TYR A 66 -9.51 3.90 1.86
C TYR A 66 -10.08 4.82 0.76
N LYS A 67 -9.29 5.77 0.26
CA LYS A 67 -9.71 6.67 -0.83
C LYS A 67 -9.92 5.93 -2.14
N THR A 68 -9.06 4.98 -2.49
CA THR A 68 -9.28 4.09 -3.64
C THR A 68 -10.58 3.28 -3.48
N MET A 69 -10.88 2.76 -2.29
CA MET A 69 -12.15 2.05 -2.02
C MET A 69 -13.38 2.95 -2.14
N GLN A 70 -13.24 4.25 -1.90
CA GLN A 70 -14.29 5.26 -2.12
C GLN A 70 -14.43 5.71 -3.58
N GLY A 71 -13.65 5.16 -4.52
CA GLY A 71 -13.73 5.51 -5.94
C GLY A 71 -12.90 6.73 -6.36
N TYR A 72 -12.02 7.24 -5.49
CA TYR A 72 -11.08 8.30 -5.86
C TYR A 72 -9.94 7.73 -6.72
N TYR A 73 -9.45 8.56 -7.65
CA TYR A 73 -8.28 8.29 -8.48
C TYR A 73 -6.99 8.78 -7.82
#